data_AF-B8JF76-F1
#
_entry.id   AF-B8JF76-F1
#
_cell.length_a   1.000
_cell.length_b   1.000
_cell.length_c   1.000
_cell.angle_alpha   90.00
_cell.angle_beta   90.00
_cell.angle_gamma   90.00
#
_symmetry.space_group_name_H-M   'P 1'
#
loop_
_entity.id
_entity.type
_entity.pdbx_description
1 polymer ?
#
loop_
_entity_poly.entity_id
_entity_poly.type
_entity_poly.pdbx_seq_one_letter_code
_entity_poly.pdbx_strand_id
1 'polypeptide(L)'
;MSADAAWQEEAARLRAAPPRHLLFLCVANSARSQMAEGIARALAPASTRISSAGSRPTQVNPLAVAALAEIGIEISGQRSKGLQEIAPDVDAVITLCQEEVCPVWLGKAMRLHWGLPDPAAQAGDEPARLEAFRRVRDELRTRLAAVFRQPDGDAIRYGPATPEELGAVRALLERLHLPAADVGAPHQTFLVARSGADVVGCVALERYGEDALLRSLGVVPRLQGSGVGKALHAEAIAEAERQGVRALYLLTTTAARFFARAGFSRIDRASVPAALAASTEFRSLCPAAAVCMVKHLPR
;
A
#
# COMPACT_ATOMS: atom_id res chain seq x y z
N MET A 1 -8.98 28.16 10.16
CA MET A 1 -8.96 26.74 9.77
C MET A 1 -7.52 26.26 9.90
N SER A 2 -7.23 25.13 10.54
CA SER A 2 -5.84 24.65 10.61
C SER A 2 -5.37 24.20 9.23
N ALA A 3 -4.05 24.21 8.98
CA ALA A 3 -3.46 23.76 7.72
C ALA A 3 -3.87 22.29 7.38
N ASP A 4 -4.19 21.49 8.39
CA ASP A 4 -4.64 20.10 8.22
C ASP A 4 -6.04 19.98 7.60
N ALA A 5 -6.91 20.96 7.83
CA ALA A 5 -8.27 20.96 7.27
C ALA A 5 -8.29 21.33 5.77
N ALA A 6 -7.32 22.14 5.32
CA ALA A 6 -7.32 22.69 3.97
C ALA A 6 -7.03 21.63 2.89
N TRP A 7 -6.00 20.80 3.08
CA TRP A 7 -5.62 19.80 2.08
C TRP A 7 -6.67 18.68 1.96
N GLN A 8 -7.41 18.38 3.03
CA GLN A 8 -8.44 17.34 3.03
C GLN A 8 -9.62 17.72 2.12
N GLU A 9 -10.04 18.98 2.13
CA GLU A 9 -11.08 19.51 1.25
C GLU A 9 -10.62 19.50 -0.22
N GLU A 10 -9.37 19.91 -0.46
CA GLU A 10 -8.74 19.81 -1.78
C GLU A 10 -8.66 18.37 -2.30
N ALA A 11 -8.33 17.43 -1.41
CA ALA A 11 -8.33 16.01 -1.74
C ALA A 11 -9.74 15.49 -2.05
N ALA A 12 -10.78 15.98 -1.37
CA ALA A 12 -12.17 15.67 -1.69
C ALA A 12 -12.57 16.23 -3.06
N ARG A 13 -12.13 17.44 -3.42
CA ARG A 13 -12.36 18.03 -4.75
C ARG A 13 -11.72 17.21 -5.87
N LEU A 14 -10.48 16.74 -5.67
CA LEU A 14 -9.82 15.83 -6.61
C LEU A 14 -10.55 14.50 -6.76
N ARG A 15 -11.15 13.96 -5.69
CA ARG A 15 -11.96 12.75 -5.77
C ARG A 15 -13.28 12.97 -6.51
N ALA A 16 -13.93 14.11 -6.30
CA ALA A 16 -15.18 14.45 -6.96
C ALA A 16 -15.00 14.71 -8.47
N ALA A 17 -13.82 15.20 -8.87
CA ALA A 17 -13.44 15.43 -10.26
C ALA A 17 -12.04 14.86 -10.54
N PRO A 18 -11.92 13.52 -10.72
CA PRO A 18 -10.63 12.87 -10.87
C PRO A 18 -9.92 13.34 -12.16
N PRO A 19 -8.70 13.90 -12.06
CA PRO A 19 -7.99 14.41 -13.22
C PRO A 19 -7.47 13.26 -14.10
N ARG A 20 -7.46 13.46 -15.42
CA ARG A 20 -6.73 12.58 -16.35
C ARG A 20 -5.24 12.89 -16.34
N HIS A 21 -4.88 14.15 -16.10
CA HIS A 21 -3.48 14.58 -15.93
C HIS A 21 -3.31 15.45 -14.67
N LEU A 22 -2.56 14.93 -13.70
CA LEU A 22 -2.21 15.61 -12.45
C LEU A 22 -0.73 16.06 -12.48
N LEU A 23 -0.50 17.34 -12.21
CA LEU A 23 0.82 17.96 -12.17
C LEU A 23 1.21 18.42 -10.75
N PHE A 24 2.40 18.03 -10.29
CA PHE A 24 3.01 18.52 -9.05
C PHE A 24 4.06 19.59 -9.33
N LEU A 25 3.93 20.75 -8.69
CA LEU A 25 4.87 21.86 -8.87
C LEU A 25 5.64 22.16 -7.58
N CYS A 26 6.96 22.35 -7.74
CA CYS A 26 7.80 23.02 -6.75
C CYS A 26 8.81 23.93 -7.47
N VAL A 27 9.71 24.61 -6.75
CA VAL A 27 10.72 25.47 -7.39
C VAL A 27 11.74 24.65 -8.19
N ALA A 28 12.43 23.73 -7.52
CA ALA A 28 13.60 23.03 -8.09
C ALA A 28 13.31 21.71 -8.80
N ASN A 29 12.08 21.20 -8.70
CA ASN A 29 11.70 19.84 -9.12
C ASN A 29 12.74 18.77 -8.74
N SER A 30 13.19 18.83 -7.48
CA SER A 30 14.30 18.04 -6.96
C SER A 30 13.87 17.07 -5.84
N ALA A 31 13.03 17.53 -4.90
CA ALA A 31 12.61 16.74 -3.73
C ALA A 31 11.09 16.53 -3.68
N ARG A 32 10.34 17.52 -3.14
CA ARG A 32 8.89 17.45 -2.89
C ARG A 32 8.09 16.95 -4.10
N SER A 33 8.24 17.58 -5.27
CA SER A 33 7.43 17.22 -6.45
C SER A 33 7.88 15.90 -7.11
N GLN A 34 9.14 15.49 -6.97
CA GLN A 34 9.63 14.17 -7.40
C GLN A 34 9.04 13.07 -6.51
N MET A 35 9.06 13.26 -5.19
CA MET A 35 8.41 12.33 -4.25
C MET A 35 6.91 12.24 -4.51
N ALA A 36 6.24 13.36 -4.75
CA ALA A 36 4.83 13.39 -5.08
C ALA A 36 4.52 12.65 -6.39
N GLU A 37 5.32 12.83 -7.45
CA GLU A 37 5.19 12.10 -8.72
C GLU A 37 5.36 10.59 -8.50
N GLY A 38 6.39 10.15 -7.77
CA GLY A 38 6.61 8.73 -7.45
C GLY A 38 5.46 8.10 -6.67
N ILE A 39 5.03 8.74 -5.58
CA ILE A 39 3.92 8.26 -4.75
C ILE A 39 2.61 8.24 -5.54
N ALA A 40 2.31 9.30 -6.28
CA ALA A 40 1.07 9.38 -7.05
C ALA A 40 1.03 8.33 -8.18
N ARG A 41 2.15 8.07 -8.87
CA ARG A 41 2.22 6.98 -9.87
C ARG A 41 1.96 5.60 -9.26
N ALA A 42 2.37 5.38 -8.02
CA ALA A 42 2.13 4.12 -7.32
C ALA A 42 0.68 3.94 -6.84
N LEU A 43 -0.06 5.04 -6.63
CA LEU A 43 -1.42 5.03 -6.08
C LEU A 43 -2.53 5.27 -7.12
N ALA A 44 -2.25 6.05 -8.16
CA ALA A 44 -3.25 6.47 -9.14
C ALA A 44 -3.67 5.32 -10.07
N PRO A 45 -4.89 5.37 -10.64
CA PRO A 45 -5.28 4.47 -11.73
C PRO A 45 -4.33 4.57 -12.91
N ALA A 46 -4.14 3.46 -13.64
CA ALA A 46 -3.25 3.42 -14.81
C ALA A 46 -3.64 4.41 -15.92
N SER A 47 -4.91 4.84 -15.95
CA SER A 47 -5.43 5.84 -16.88
C SER A 47 -5.06 7.29 -16.51
N THR A 48 -4.51 7.53 -15.31
CA THR A 48 -4.15 8.87 -14.84
C THR A 48 -2.69 9.16 -15.14
N ARG A 49 -2.43 10.17 -15.97
CA ARG A 49 -1.09 10.69 -16.23
C ARG A 49 -0.62 11.51 -15.02
N ILE A 50 0.57 11.22 -14.52
CA ILE A 50 1.20 11.92 -13.40
C ILE A 50 2.51 12.57 -13.86
N SER A 51 2.64 13.87 -13.61
CA SER A 51 3.84 14.64 -13.92
C SER A 51 4.26 15.51 -12.74
N SER A 52 5.55 15.87 -12.69
CA SER A 52 6.07 16.96 -11.87
C SER A 52 6.92 17.93 -12.69
N ALA A 53 7.03 19.17 -12.24
CA ALA A 53 7.90 20.17 -12.85
C ALA A 53 8.33 21.24 -11.84
N GLY A 54 9.25 22.10 -12.27
CA GLY A 54 9.66 23.27 -11.51
C GLY A 54 10.06 24.47 -12.35
N SER A 55 10.09 25.65 -11.73
CA SER A 55 10.48 26.90 -12.38
C SER A 55 11.99 27.00 -12.61
N ARG A 56 12.78 26.33 -11.78
CA ARG A 56 14.25 26.29 -11.83
C ARG A 56 14.71 24.84 -11.63
N PRO A 57 14.42 23.92 -12.57
CA PRO A 57 14.73 22.51 -12.40
C PRO A 57 16.24 22.31 -12.19
N THR A 58 16.60 21.39 -11.31
CA THR A 58 18.00 21.05 -11.01
C THR A 58 18.25 19.56 -11.26
N GLN A 59 18.58 18.79 -10.23
CA GLN A 59 18.72 17.34 -10.28
C GLN A 59 17.80 16.71 -9.22
N VAL A 60 17.35 15.48 -9.44
CA VAL A 60 16.58 14.74 -8.45
C VAL A 60 17.46 14.54 -7.21
N ASN A 61 16.93 14.90 -6.04
CA ASN A 61 17.69 14.82 -4.80
C ASN A 61 17.91 13.35 -4.41
N PRO A 62 19.16 12.89 -4.17
CA PRO A 62 19.42 11.51 -3.77
C PRO A 62 18.67 11.06 -2.51
N LEU A 63 18.42 11.96 -1.57
CA LEU A 63 17.64 11.64 -0.36
C LEU A 63 16.15 11.46 -0.64
N ALA A 64 15.61 12.07 -1.70
CA ALA A 64 14.25 11.78 -2.16
C ALA A 64 14.15 10.36 -2.74
N VAL A 65 15.17 9.95 -3.52
CA VAL A 65 15.29 8.58 -4.03
C VAL A 65 15.38 7.59 -2.87
N ALA A 66 16.30 7.83 -1.92
CA ALA A 66 16.49 6.97 -0.75
C ALA A 66 15.21 6.87 0.10
N ALA A 67 14.54 7.99 0.39
CA ALA A 67 13.32 7.99 1.19
C ALA A 67 12.17 7.19 0.55
N LEU A 68 12.03 7.22 -0.78
CA LEU A 68 11.00 6.44 -1.47
C LEU A 68 11.37 4.96 -1.62
N ALA A 69 12.66 4.65 -1.81
CA ALA A 69 13.13 3.28 -1.84
C ALA A 69 12.80 2.51 -0.55
N GLU A 70 12.83 3.17 0.62
CA GLU A 70 12.40 2.58 1.91
C GLU A 70 10.96 2.07 1.92
N ILE A 71 10.08 2.60 1.07
CA ILE A 71 8.68 2.17 0.94
C ILE A 71 8.41 1.42 -0.38
N GLY A 72 9.46 0.98 -1.07
CA GLY A 72 9.37 0.20 -2.30
C GLY A 72 8.97 1.00 -3.54
N ILE A 73 9.15 2.33 -3.54
CA ILE A 73 8.85 3.20 -4.69
C ILE A 73 10.16 3.65 -5.33
N GLU A 74 10.41 3.20 -6.56
CA GLU A 74 11.64 3.49 -7.29
C GLU A 74 11.50 4.74 -8.18
N ILE A 75 12.38 5.72 -8.01
CA ILE A 75 12.34 7.00 -8.73
C ILE A 75 13.69 7.44 -9.32
N SER A 76 14.75 6.63 -9.26
CA SER A 76 16.07 6.94 -9.83
C SER A 76 16.03 7.22 -11.34
N GLY A 77 15.04 6.66 -12.05
CA GLY A 77 14.81 6.94 -13.47
C GLY A 77 14.06 8.26 -13.76
N GLN A 78 13.57 8.97 -12.73
CA GLN A 78 12.92 10.27 -12.91
C GLN A 78 13.95 11.36 -13.21
N ARG A 79 13.49 12.45 -13.84
CA ARG A 79 14.31 13.60 -14.19
C ARG A 79 13.66 14.88 -13.68
N SER A 80 14.50 15.82 -13.24
CA SER A 80 14.09 17.21 -13.00
C SER A 80 13.80 17.92 -14.33
N LYS A 81 12.62 18.52 -14.47
CA LYS A 81 12.10 19.09 -15.72
C LYS A 81 11.37 20.41 -15.50
N GLY A 82 11.41 21.27 -16.52
CA GLY A 82 10.76 22.59 -16.51
C GLY A 82 9.28 22.54 -16.90
N LEU A 83 8.55 23.63 -16.64
CA LEU A 83 7.13 23.73 -17.00
C LEU A 83 6.88 23.61 -18.50
N GLN A 84 7.82 24.06 -19.33
CA GLN A 84 7.76 24.01 -20.79
C GLN A 84 7.76 22.58 -21.36
N GLU A 85 8.18 21.59 -20.58
CA GLU A 85 8.21 20.18 -20.97
C GLU A 85 6.89 19.46 -20.64
N ILE A 86 6.00 20.12 -19.90
CA ILE A 86 4.72 19.54 -19.49
C ILE A 86 3.68 19.78 -20.57
N ALA A 87 3.03 18.69 -20.98
CA ALA A 87 1.93 18.75 -21.92
C ALA A 87 0.84 19.73 -21.43
N PRO A 88 0.22 20.52 -22.33
CA PRO A 88 -0.74 21.56 -21.93
C PRO A 88 -2.06 21.00 -21.38
N ASP A 89 -2.33 19.71 -21.55
CA ASP A 89 -3.54 18.99 -21.16
C ASP A 89 -3.64 18.68 -19.66
N VAL A 90 -3.11 19.55 -18.81
CA VAL A 90 -3.15 19.39 -17.34
C VAL A 90 -4.54 19.77 -16.81
N ASP A 91 -5.19 18.82 -16.13
CA ASP A 91 -6.51 19.02 -15.52
C ASP A 91 -6.41 19.58 -14.10
N ALA A 92 -5.36 19.19 -13.36
CA ALA A 92 -5.14 19.63 -11.98
C ALA A 92 -3.66 19.86 -11.68
N VAL A 93 -3.39 20.89 -10.89
CA VAL A 93 -2.06 21.32 -10.45
C VAL A 93 -2.04 21.41 -8.93
N ILE A 94 -1.06 20.76 -8.31
CA ILE A 94 -0.80 20.83 -6.87
C ILE A 94 0.55 21.50 -6.66
N THR A 95 0.54 22.67 -6.02
CA THR A 95 1.76 23.36 -5.58
C THR A 95 2.17 22.88 -4.20
N LEU A 96 3.47 22.60 -4.01
CA LEU A 96 3.98 21.94 -2.79
C LEU A 96 4.85 22.83 -1.89
N CYS A 97 5.19 24.03 -2.34
CA CYS A 97 6.03 24.97 -1.60
C CYS A 97 5.27 25.55 -0.40
N GLN A 98 5.86 25.64 0.78
CA GLN A 98 5.24 26.34 1.91
C GLN A 98 5.72 27.80 2.02
N GLU A 99 7.02 28.00 1.88
CA GLU A 99 7.67 29.31 2.08
C GLU A 99 8.04 29.96 0.74
N GLU A 100 8.27 29.14 -0.29
CA GLU A 100 8.68 29.60 -1.60
C GLU A 100 7.48 29.87 -2.52
N VAL A 101 7.66 30.82 -3.44
CA VAL A 101 6.67 31.07 -4.49
C VAL A 101 6.83 30.00 -5.57
N CYS A 102 5.94 29.01 -5.52
CA CYS A 102 5.82 27.99 -6.55
C CYS A 102 5.42 28.62 -7.91
N PRO A 103 5.84 28.01 -9.05
CA PRO A 103 5.45 28.51 -10.36
C PRO A 103 3.94 28.50 -10.58
N VAL A 104 3.45 29.49 -11.32
CA VAL A 104 2.04 29.58 -11.74
C VAL A 104 1.85 28.77 -13.02
N TRP A 105 0.85 27.89 -13.01
CA TRP A 105 0.34 27.28 -14.24
C TRP A 105 -0.70 28.19 -14.89
N LEU A 106 -0.49 28.55 -16.16
CA LEU A 106 -1.34 29.50 -16.90
C LEU A 106 -2.54 28.83 -17.59
N GLY A 107 -2.64 27.50 -17.59
CA GLY A 107 -3.76 26.76 -18.17
C GLY A 107 -5.02 26.73 -17.29
N LYS A 108 -6.10 26.10 -17.81
CA LYS A 108 -7.42 25.99 -17.15
C LYS A 108 -7.49 24.95 -16.01
N ALA A 109 -6.34 24.48 -15.53
CA ALA A 109 -6.27 23.43 -14.53
C ALA A 109 -6.90 23.85 -13.19
N MET A 110 -7.53 22.91 -12.49
CA MET A 110 -7.86 23.05 -11.08
C MET A 110 -6.56 23.28 -10.28
N ARG A 111 -6.49 24.38 -9.52
CA ARG A 111 -5.31 24.74 -8.73
C ARG A 111 -5.53 24.44 -7.25
N LEU A 112 -4.57 23.74 -6.66
CA LEU A 112 -4.58 23.28 -5.27
C LEU A 112 -3.22 23.58 -4.64
N HIS A 113 -3.18 23.67 -3.31
CA HIS A 113 -1.99 24.05 -2.57
C HIS A 113 -1.76 23.19 -1.32
N TRP A 114 -0.72 22.37 -1.39
CA TRP A 114 -0.27 21.50 -0.31
C TRP A 114 1.10 21.97 0.18
N GLY A 115 1.14 23.11 0.88
CA GLY A 115 2.36 23.63 1.47
C GLY A 115 3.04 22.59 2.35
N LEU A 116 4.28 22.25 2.02
CA LEU A 116 5.15 21.34 2.76
C LEU A 116 6.53 21.97 2.95
N PRO A 117 7.18 21.75 4.11
CA PRO A 117 8.53 22.26 4.36
C PRO A 117 9.51 21.68 3.33
N ASP A 118 10.54 22.44 2.96
CA ASP A 118 11.60 21.90 2.11
C ASP A 118 12.50 20.95 2.92
N PRO A 119 12.47 19.63 2.65
CA PRO A 119 13.33 18.72 3.39
C PRO A 119 14.83 18.95 3.10
N ALA A 120 15.17 19.60 1.98
CA ALA A 120 16.55 19.93 1.63
C ALA A 120 17.11 21.11 2.45
N ALA A 121 16.26 21.91 3.09
CA ALA A 121 16.67 23.01 3.96
C ALA A 121 17.08 22.54 5.38
N GLN A 122 16.80 21.29 5.74
CA GLN A 122 17.21 20.73 7.02
C GLN A 122 18.75 20.67 7.12
N ALA A 123 19.30 21.37 8.10
CA ALA A 123 20.70 21.26 8.48
C ALA A 123 20.94 20.03 9.37
N GLY A 124 22.18 19.54 9.39
CA GLY A 124 22.59 18.39 10.20
C GLY A 124 23.31 17.33 9.39
N ASP A 125 23.55 16.18 10.02
CA ASP A 125 24.13 15.01 9.38
C ASP A 125 23.15 14.33 8.41
N GLU A 126 23.66 13.39 7.62
CA GLU A 126 22.86 12.69 6.62
C GLU A 126 21.62 11.97 7.20
N PRO A 127 21.69 11.29 8.36
CA PRO A 127 20.51 10.71 9.01
C PRO A 127 19.44 11.75 9.38
N ALA A 128 19.82 12.89 9.97
CA ALA A 128 18.86 13.94 10.31
C ALA A 128 18.21 14.54 9.06
N ARG A 129 18.98 14.71 7.98
CA ARG A 129 18.48 15.18 6.69
C ARG A 129 17.50 14.17 6.09
N LEU A 130 17.86 12.88 6.03
CA LEU A 130 16.99 11.82 5.53
C LEU A 130 15.67 11.75 6.31
N GLU A 131 15.71 11.98 7.63
CA GLU A 131 14.50 12.02 8.45
C GLU A 131 13.54 13.15 8.04
N ALA A 132 14.04 14.31 7.62
CA ALA A 132 13.18 15.36 7.05
C ALA A 132 12.51 14.92 5.74
N PHE A 133 13.23 14.20 4.88
CA PHE A 133 12.65 13.61 3.67
C PHE A 133 11.58 12.56 4.00
N ARG A 134 11.78 11.72 5.02
CA ARG A 134 10.79 10.74 5.48
C ARG A 134 9.50 11.40 5.95
N ARG A 135 9.59 12.48 6.74
CA ARG A 135 8.40 13.23 7.19
C ARG A 135 7.59 13.77 6.01
N VAL A 136 8.25 14.39 5.04
CA VAL A 136 7.59 14.93 3.83
C VAL A 136 7.01 13.81 2.96
N ARG A 137 7.73 12.70 2.79
CA ARG A 137 7.24 11.49 2.12
C ARG A 137 5.95 10.98 2.77
N ASP A 138 5.96 10.80 4.08
CA ASP A 138 4.84 10.19 4.80
C ASP A 138 3.61 11.10 4.80
N GLU A 139 3.81 12.41 4.86
CA GLU A 139 2.75 13.40 4.67
C GLU A 139 2.18 13.35 3.24
N LEU A 140 3.05 13.38 2.20
CA LEU A 140 2.62 13.23 0.80
C LEU A 140 1.85 11.94 0.58
N ARG A 141 2.32 10.83 1.15
CA ARG A 141 1.64 9.53 1.07
C ARG A 141 0.27 9.59 1.70
N THR A 142 0.14 10.24 2.86
CA THR A 142 -1.15 10.41 3.54
C THR A 142 -2.12 11.22 2.68
N ARG A 143 -1.67 12.35 2.13
CA ARG A 143 -2.52 13.21 1.28
C ARG A 143 -2.93 12.53 -0.02
N LEU A 144 -1.98 11.89 -0.70
CA LEU A 144 -2.23 11.21 -1.97
C LEU A 144 -3.05 9.94 -1.81
N ALA A 145 -2.88 9.22 -0.70
CA ALA A 145 -3.77 8.10 -0.36
C ALA A 145 -5.21 8.57 -0.10
N ALA A 146 -5.43 9.81 0.35
CA ALA A 146 -6.77 10.37 0.47
C ALA A 146 -7.36 10.79 -0.88
N VAL A 147 -6.54 11.25 -1.83
CA VAL A 147 -6.96 11.60 -3.20
C VAL A 147 -7.30 10.36 -4.01
N PHE A 148 -6.40 9.39 -4.03
CA PHE A 148 -6.57 8.13 -4.76
C PHE A 148 -7.21 7.05 -3.91
N ARG A 149 -7.74 7.43 -2.74
CA ARG A 149 -8.74 6.62 -2.06
C ARG A 149 -9.83 6.43 -3.10
N GLN A 150 -9.97 5.19 -3.57
CA GLN A 150 -11.12 4.83 -4.37
C GLN A 150 -12.34 5.35 -3.58
N PRO A 151 -13.20 6.20 -4.14
CA PRO A 151 -14.53 6.32 -3.55
C PRO A 151 -15.05 4.89 -3.43
N ASP A 152 -15.74 4.56 -2.35
CA ASP A 152 -16.45 3.28 -2.26
C ASP A 152 -17.26 3.11 -3.56
N GLY A 153 -16.73 2.34 -4.51
CA GLY A 153 -16.99 2.56 -5.94
C GLY A 153 -16.88 1.28 -6.74
N ASP A 154 -16.23 0.28 -6.18
CA ASP A 154 -16.88 -1.01 -5.97
C ASP A 154 -16.82 -1.30 -4.48
N ALA A 155 -17.97 -1.49 -3.83
CA ALA A 155 -17.98 -2.03 -2.48
C ALA A 155 -17.09 -3.27 -2.46
N ILE A 156 -16.08 -3.30 -1.57
CA ILE A 156 -15.20 -4.46 -1.51
C ILE A 156 -16.04 -5.67 -1.15
N ARG A 157 -16.14 -6.63 -2.08
CA ARG A 157 -16.87 -7.88 -1.87
C ARG A 157 -15.90 -8.93 -1.39
N TYR A 158 -16.28 -9.64 -0.34
CA TYR A 158 -15.48 -10.74 0.20
C TYR A 158 -16.15 -12.07 -0.09
N GLY A 159 -15.36 -13.13 -0.21
CA GLY A 159 -15.87 -14.48 -0.34
C GLY A 159 -14.83 -15.44 -0.90
N PRO A 160 -15.16 -16.73 -1.08
CA PRO A 160 -14.27 -17.72 -1.64
C PRO A 160 -13.86 -17.33 -3.06
N ALA A 161 -12.60 -17.60 -3.41
CA ALA A 161 -12.09 -17.46 -4.77
C ALA A 161 -12.73 -18.53 -5.65
N THR A 162 -13.20 -18.12 -6.83
CA THR A 162 -13.56 -19.05 -7.89
C THR A 162 -12.31 -19.64 -8.55
N PRO A 163 -12.41 -20.78 -9.25
CA PRO A 163 -11.27 -21.35 -9.98
C PRO A 163 -10.63 -20.38 -10.97
N GLU A 164 -11.43 -19.53 -11.61
CA GLU A 164 -10.99 -18.51 -12.58
C GLU A 164 -10.16 -17.41 -11.92
N GLU A 165 -10.42 -17.11 -10.65
CA GLU A 165 -9.71 -16.07 -9.90
C GLU A 165 -8.37 -16.53 -9.32
N LEU A 166 -8.06 -17.83 -9.34
CA LEU A 166 -6.78 -18.35 -8.82
C LEU A 166 -5.58 -17.79 -9.57
N GLY A 167 -5.72 -17.47 -10.87
CA GLY A 167 -4.69 -16.76 -11.63
C GLY A 167 -4.42 -15.35 -11.08
N ALA A 168 -5.49 -14.61 -10.74
CA ALA A 168 -5.38 -13.27 -10.16
C ALA A 168 -4.82 -13.31 -8.72
N VAL A 169 -5.19 -14.32 -7.93
CA VAL A 169 -4.61 -14.57 -6.60
C VAL A 169 -3.11 -14.81 -6.70
N ARG A 170 -2.67 -15.67 -7.63
CA ARG A 170 -1.25 -15.94 -7.86
C ARG A 170 -0.48 -14.67 -8.21
N ALA A 171 -0.98 -13.90 -9.19
CA ALA A 171 -0.37 -12.63 -9.59
C ALA A 171 -0.32 -11.60 -8.44
N LEU A 172 -1.35 -11.57 -7.59
CA LEU A 172 -1.37 -10.73 -6.39
C LEU A 172 -0.26 -11.13 -5.42
N LEU A 173 -0.14 -12.41 -5.09
CA LEU A 173 0.87 -12.92 -4.15
C LEU A 173 2.29 -12.67 -4.66
N GLU A 174 2.55 -12.92 -5.94
CA GLU A 174 3.85 -12.65 -6.58
C GLU A 174 4.23 -11.16 -6.47
N ARG A 175 3.28 -10.26 -6.77
CA ARG A 175 3.48 -8.81 -6.63
C ARG A 175 3.75 -8.39 -5.17
N LEU A 176 3.16 -9.09 -4.21
CA LEU A 176 3.39 -8.86 -2.78
C LEU A 176 4.62 -9.63 -2.24
N HIS A 177 5.32 -10.36 -3.11
CA HIS A 177 6.48 -11.19 -2.77
C HIS A 177 6.16 -12.25 -1.72
N LEU A 178 4.95 -12.79 -1.80
CA LEU A 178 4.46 -13.90 -0.98
C LEU A 178 4.51 -15.21 -1.79
N PRO A 179 4.69 -16.37 -1.13
CA PRO A 179 4.65 -17.66 -1.80
C PRO A 179 3.33 -17.86 -2.56
N ALA A 180 3.43 -18.21 -3.85
CA ALA A 180 2.28 -18.39 -4.74
C ALA A 180 2.30 -19.74 -5.49
N ALA A 181 3.37 -20.53 -5.36
CA ALA A 181 3.59 -21.74 -6.15
C ALA A 181 2.45 -22.77 -5.98
N ASP A 182 1.94 -22.89 -4.76
CA ASP A 182 0.92 -23.84 -4.32
C ASP A 182 -0.52 -23.33 -4.46
N VAL A 183 -0.74 -22.15 -5.07
CA VAL A 183 -2.10 -21.64 -5.30
C VAL A 183 -2.92 -22.65 -6.13
N GLY A 184 -4.02 -23.12 -5.54
CA GLY A 184 -4.90 -24.13 -6.15
C GLY A 184 -4.56 -25.57 -5.76
N ALA A 185 -3.66 -25.78 -4.79
CA ALA A 185 -3.41 -27.09 -4.22
C ALA A 185 -4.67 -27.68 -3.54
N PRO A 186 -4.79 -29.01 -3.46
CA PRO A 186 -5.86 -29.67 -2.72
C PRO A 186 -5.91 -29.21 -1.25
N HIS A 187 -7.11 -29.13 -0.68
CA HIS A 187 -7.36 -28.72 0.72
C HIS A 187 -7.08 -27.25 1.07
N GLN A 188 -6.83 -26.41 0.06
CA GLN A 188 -6.67 -24.97 0.23
C GLN A 188 -7.94 -24.23 -0.21
N THR A 189 -8.46 -23.38 0.67
CA THR A 189 -9.55 -22.44 0.35
C THR A 189 -8.99 -21.03 0.36
N PHE A 190 -9.02 -20.34 -0.78
CA PHE A 190 -8.74 -18.91 -0.82
C PHE A 190 -10.01 -18.12 -0.60
N LEU A 191 -9.90 -17.09 0.24
CA LEU A 191 -10.88 -16.01 0.35
C LEU A 191 -10.26 -14.76 -0.25
N VAL A 192 -11.03 -14.02 -1.04
CA VAL A 192 -10.56 -12.85 -1.77
C VAL A 192 -11.41 -11.62 -1.48
N ALA A 193 -10.75 -10.47 -1.52
CA ALA A 193 -11.37 -9.16 -1.53
C ALA A 193 -11.39 -8.66 -2.97
N ARG A 194 -12.58 -8.31 -3.47
CA ARG A 194 -12.81 -7.90 -4.85
C ARG A 194 -13.18 -6.44 -4.90
N SER A 195 -12.53 -5.69 -5.80
CA SER A 195 -12.94 -4.35 -6.20
C SER A 195 -13.33 -4.43 -7.67
N GLY A 196 -14.63 -4.56 -7.94
CA GLY A 196 -15.11 -4.84 -9.29
C GLY A 196 -14.69 -6.22 -9.73
N ALA A 197 -13.98 -6.30 -10.85
CA ALA A 197 -13.39 -7.54 -11.37
C ALA A 197 -12.01 -7.87 -10.76
N ASP A 198 -11.39 -6.92 -10.05
CA ASP A 198 -10.03 -7.09 -9.55
C ASP A 198 -9.98 -7.79 -8.19
N VAL A 199 -9.11 -8.79 -8.08
CA VAL A 199 -8.69 -9.34 -6.78
C VAL A 199 -7.67 -8.39 -6.15
N VAL A 200 -8.08 -7.69 -5.09
CA VAL A 200 -7.29 -6.66 -4.40
C VAL A 200 -6.75 -7.11 -3.04
N GLY A 201 -7.16 -8.29 -2.58
CA GLY A 201 -6.62 -8.93 -1.39
C GLY A 201 -6.98 -10.40 -1.37
N CYS A 202 -6.21 -11.20 -0.65
CA CYS A 202 -6.48 -12.62 -0.46
C CYS A 202 -6.01 -13.09 0.92
N VAL A 203 -6.54 -14.23 1.36
CA VAL A 203 -6.05 -15.05 2.46
C VAL A 203 -6.36 -16.51 2.16
N ALA A 204 -5.50 -17.43 2.56
CA ALA A 204 -5.69 -18.85 2.39
C ALA A 204 -5.93 -19.54 3.73
N LEU A 205 -6.81 -20.54 3.70
CA LEU A 205 -6.99 -21.54 4.75
C LEU A 205 -6.63 -22.92 4.20
N GLU A 206 -5.73 -23.63 4.89
CA GLU A 206 -5.42 -25.02 4.61
C GLU A 206 -5.84 -25.90 5.77
N ARG A 207 -6.66 -26.90 5.51
CA ARG A 207 -7.26 -27.73 6.57
C ARG A 207 -6.46 -29.00 6.83
N TYR A 208 -6.24 -29.29 8.10
CA TYR A 208 -5.55 -30.46 8.61
C TYR A 208 -6.38 -31.10 9.75
N GLY A 209 -7.37 -31.90 9.38
CA GLY A 209 -8.31 -32.49 10.34
C GLY A 209 -9.22 -31.44 10.97
N GLU A 210 -9.12 -31.29 12.29
CA GLU A 210 -9.87 -30.30 13.08
C GLU A 210 -9.12 -28.96 13.25
N ASP A 211 -7.90 -28.85 12.71
CA ASP A 211 -7.09 -27.65 12.79
C ASP A 211 -6.84 -27.08 11.38
N ALA A 212 -6.51 -25.80 11.26
CA ALA A 212 -6.21 -25.19 9.97
C ALA A 212 -5.06 -24.19 10.05
N LEU A 213 -4.40 -24.00 8.91
CA LEU A 213 -3.35 -23.01 8.70
C LEU A 213 -3.92 -21.80 7.97
N LEU A 214 -3.81 -20.61 8.57
CA LEU A 214 -4.04 -19.33 7.93
C LEU A 214 -2.72 -18.81 7.37
N ARG A 215 -2.69 -18.54 6.07
CA ARG A 215 -1.49 -18.05 5.37
C ARG A 215 -1.85 -17.14 4.20
N SER A 216 -0.83 -16.62 3.53
CA SER A 216 -0.98 -15.85 2.29
C SER A 216 -1.96 -14.67 2.41
N LEU A 217 -2.05 -14.08 3.62
CA LEU A 217 -2.82 -12.87 3.86
C LEU A 217 -2.08 -11.68 3.23
N GLY A 218 -2.63 -11.14 2.15
CA GLY A 218 -2.03 -10.06 1.38
C GLY A 218 -3.09 -9.08 0.88
N VAL A 219 -2.75 -7.79 0.87
CA VAL A 219 -3.59 -6.71 0.35
C VAL A 219 -2.73 -5.79 -0.50
N VAL A 220 -3.26 -5.35 -1.65
CA VAL A 220 -2.56 -4.40 -2.53
C VAL A 220 -2.13 -3.13 -1.76
N PRO A 221 -0.93 -2.56 -2.03
CA PRO A 221 -0.40 -1.43 -1.26
C PRO A 221 -1.38 -0.26 -1.09
N ARG A 222 -2.11 0.08 -2.15
CA ARG A 222 -3.10 1.16 -2.14
C ARG A 222 -4.28 0.95 -1.17
N LEU A 223 -4.57 -0.28 -0.76
CA LEU A 223 -5.63 -0.62 0.21
C LEU A 223 -5.07 -1.09 1.56
N GLN A 224 -3.76 -1.05 1.77
CA GLN A 224 -3.20 -1.36 3.09
C GLN A 224 -3.58 -0.27 4.10
N GLY A 225 -3.87 -0.66 5.34
CA GLY A 225 -4.35 0.26 6.38
C GLY A 225 -5.82 0.69 6.25
N SER A 226 -6.53 0.27 5.19
CA SER A 226 -7.96 0.59 4.99
C SER A 226 -8.94 -0.29 5.77
N GLY A 227 -8.47 -1.39 6.36
CA GLY A 227 -9.30 -2.39 7.03
C GLY A 227 -9.57 -3.66 6.22
N VAL A 228 -9.25 -3.70 4.92
CA VAL A 228 -9.45 -4.89 4.05
C VAL A 228 -8.78 -6.15 4.63
N GLY A 229 -7.55 -6.06 5.14
CA GLY A 229 -6.88 -7.21 5.76
C GLY A 229 -7.57 -7.71 7.03
N LYS A 230 -8.19 -6.82 7.81
CA LYS A 230 -9.01 -7.18 8.98
C LYS A 230 -10.29 -7.90 8.55
N ALA A 231 -10.93 -7.44 7.47
CA ALA A 231 -12.14 -8.06 6.92
C ALA A 231 -11.83 -9.45 6.33
N LEU A 232 -10.77 -9.59 5.53
CA LEU A 232 -10.32 -10.90 5.02
C LEU A 232 -10.01 -11.89 6.15
N HIS A 233 -9.35 -11.41 7.21
CA HIS A 233 -9.13 -12.23 8.39
C HIS A 233 -10.46 -12.67 9.05
N ALA A 234 -11.44 -11.77 9.18
CA ALA A 234 -12.76 -12.13 9.73
C ALA A 234 -13.48 -13.18 8.85
N GLU A 235 -13.40 -13.06 7.53
CA GLU A 235 -13.92 -14.06 6.59
C GLU A 235 -13.23 -15.41 6.74
N ALA A 236 -11.92 -15.41 6.96
CA ALA A 236 -11.16 -16.64 7.23
C ALA A 236 -11.60 -17.30 8.54
N ILE A 237 -11.87 -16.51 9.59
CA ILE A 237 -12.42 -17.05 10.84
C ILE A 237 -13.78 -17.68 10.58
N ALA A 238 -14.69 -16.96 9.92
CA ALA A 238 -16.04 -17.46 9.63
C ALA A 238 -16.03 -18.73 8.76
N GLU A 239 -15.11 -18.82 7.78
CA GLU A 239 -14.93 -20.02 6.96
C GLU A 239 -14.36 -21.18 7.77
N ALA A 240 -13.37 -20.94 8.63
CA ALA A 240 -12.82 -21.95 9.51
C ALA A 240 -13.89 -22.51 10.47
N GLU A 241 -14.72 -21.64 11.06
CA GLU A 241 -15.85 -22.03 11.90
C GLU A 241 -16.87 -22.88 11.13
N ARG A 242 -17.24 -22.48 9.89
CA ARG A 242 -18.11 -23.28 9.01
C ARG A 242 -17.54 -24.67 8.71
N GLN A 243 -16.21 -24.78 8.63
CA GLN A 243 -15.52 -26.05 8.38
C GLN A 243 -15.34 -26.90 9.65
N GLY A 244 -15.76 -26.42 10.82
CA GLY A 244 -15.59 -27.12 12.10
C GLY A 244 -14.14 -27.12 12.59
N VAL A 245 -13.36 -26.12 12.22
CA VAL A 245 -11.98 -25.94 12.71
C VAL A 245 -12.02 -25.47 14.17
N ARG A 246 -11.21 -26.10 15.03
CA ARG A 246 -11.06 -25.75 16.45
C ARG A 246 -9.93 -24.77 16.69
N ALA A 247 -8.88 -24.81 15.87
CA ALA A 247 -7.71 -23.98 16.05
C ALA A 247 -7.12 -23.55 14.70
N LEU A 248 -6.82 -22.26 14.61
CA LEU A 248 -6.10 -21.65 13.50
C LEU A 248 -4.67 -21.37 13.88
N TYR A 249 -3.75 -21.84 13.06
CA TYR A 249 -2.32 -21.62 13.19
C TYR A 249 -1.84 -20.70 12.08
N LEU A 250 -0.81 -19.91 12.35
CA LEU A 250 -0.14 -19.11 11.32
C LEU A 250 1.34 -18.93 11.61
N LEU A 251 2.08 -18.65 10.56
CA LEU A 251 3.47 -18.20 10.60
C LEU A 251 3.54 -16.77 10.06
N THR A 252 4.23 -15.89 10.76
CA THR A 252 4.38 -14.50 10.30
C THR A 252 5.74 -13.91 10.69
N THR A 253 6.34 -13.16 9.76
CA THR A 253 7.58 -12.41 9.98
C THR A 253 7.30 -10.95 10.30
N THR A 254 6.30 -10.34 9.66
CA THR A 254 6.05 -8.89 9.72
C THR A 254 4.73 -8.50 10.39
N ALA A 255 3.78 -9.43 10.57
CA ALA A 255 2.41 -9.12 11.00
C ALA A 255 2.05 -9.61 12.41
N ALA A 256 3.04 -10.00 13.23
CA ALA A 256 2.78 -10.55 14.58
C ALA A 256 1.91 -9.64 15.47
N ARG A 257 2.10 -8.32 15.41
CA ARG A 257 1.29 -7.35 16.19
C ARG A 257 -0.16 -7.27 15.70
N PHE A 258 -0.39 -7.41 14.40
CA PHE A 258 -1.73 -7.44 13.82
C PHE A 258 -2.50 -8.66 14.33
N PHE A 259 -1.90 -9.85 14.24
CA PHE A 259 -2.54 -11.09 14.68
C PHE A 259 -2.70 -11.18 16.20
N ALA A 260 -1.77 -10.64 16.99
CA ALA A 260 -1.94 -10.54 18.44
C ALA A 260 -3.22 -9.76 18.82
N ARG A 261 -3.46 -8.61 18.18
CA ARG A 261 -4.70 -7.84 18.37
C ARG A 261 -5.95 -8.56 17.86
N ALA A 262 -5.76 -9.48 16.91
CA ALA A 262 -6.83 -10.31 16.37
C ALA A 262 -7.14 -11.56 17.21
N GLY A 263 -6.48 -11.71 18.37
CA GLY A 263 -6.71 -12.79 19.33
C GLY A 263 -5.83 -14.02 19.13
N PHE A 264 -4.76 -13.93 18.35
CA PHE A 264 -3.75 -14.99 18.27
C PHE A 264 -2.72 -14.85 19.39
N SER A 265 -2.36 -15.96 20.02
CA SER A 265 -1.26 -16.03 20.98
C SER A 265 -0.02 -16.64 20.33
N ARG A 266 1.17 -16.21 20.77
CA ARG A 266 2.42 -16.82 20.32
C ARG A 266 2.58 -18.21 20.94
N ILE A 267 3.08 -19.15 20.16
CA ILE A 267 3.40 -20.51 20.61
C ILE A 267 4.75 -20.95 20.07
N ASP A 268 5.33 -21.97 20.72
CA ASP A 268 6.46 -22.69 20.15
C ASP A 268 6.01 -23.50 18.91
N ARG A 269 6.83 -23.54 17.87
CA ARG A 269 6.56 -24.35 16.67
C ARG A 269 6.52 -25.85 17.00
N ALA A 270 7.26 -26.30 17.99
CA ALA A 270 7.22 -27.69 18.46
C ALA A 270 5.85 -28.09 19.04
N SER A 271 5.03 -27.12 19.45
CA SER A 271 3.69 -27.34 19.98
C SER A 271 2.59 -27.40 18.90
N VAL A 272 2.96 -27.26 17.62
CA VAL A 272 2.02 -27.33 16.50
C VAL A 272 1.68 -28.79 16.19
N PRO A 273 0.40 -29.12 15.89
CA PRO A 273 0.01 -30.48 15.52
C PRO A 273 0.87 -31.05 14.38
N ALA A 274 1.23 -32.33 14.47
CA ALA A 274 2.16 -32.98 13.54
C ALA A 274 1.74 -32.85 12.06
N ALA A 275 0.43 -32.93 11.79
CA ALA A 275 -0.12 -32.77 10.44
C ALA A 275 0.16 -31.37 9.85
N LEU A 276 0.04 -30.32 10.68
CA LEU A 276 0.34 -28.94 10.31
C LEU A 276 1.85 -28.68 10.23
N ALA A 277 2.64 -29.27 11.14
CA ALA A 277 4.09 -29.18 11.12
C ALA A 277 4.69 -29.81 9.84
N ALA A 278 3.98 -30.77 9.24
CA ALA A 278 4.31 -31.37 7.95
C ALA A 278 3.76 -30.58 6.74
N SER A 279 3.19 -29.39 6.93
CA SER A 279 2.78 -28.52 5.80
C SER A 279 3.99 -27.93 5.09
N THR A 280 3.82 -27.55 3.82
CA THR A 280 4.88 -26.89 3.05
C THR A 280 5.29 -25.57 3.67
N GLU A 281 4.35 -24.79 4.21
CA GLU A 281 4.61 -23.51 4.85
C GLU A 281 5.50 -23.64 6.10
N PHE A 282 5.29 -24.66 6.93
CA PHE A 282 6.12 -24.91 8.10
C PHE A 282 7.52 -25.42 7.75
N ARG A 283 7.66 -26.14 6.63
CA ARG A 283 8.97 -26.61 6.13
C ARG A 283 9.77 -25.54 5.40
N SER A 284 9.10 -24.65 4.66
CA SER A 284 9.76 -23.66 3.80
C SER A 284 10.23 -22.43 4.57
N LEU A 285 9.52 -22.05 5.64
CA LEU A 285 9.86 -20.87 6.44
C LEU A 285 10.84 -21.21 7.56
N CYS A 286 11.99 -20.54 7.56
CA CYS A 286 13.02 -20.71 8.60
C CYS A 286 12.45 -20.60 10.03
N PRO A 287 12.67 -21.63 10.87
CA PRO A 287 12.85 -21.61 12.32
C PRO A 287 12.64 -20.28 13.04
N ALA A 288 13.74 -19.55 12.99
CA ALA A 288 14.05 -18.37 13.76
C ALA A 288 13.45 -17.09 13.16
N ALA A 289 13.06 -17.10 11.88
CA ALA A 289 12.64 -15.88 11.18
C ALA A 289 11.13 -15.59 11.33
N ALA A 290 10.30 -16.62 11.49
CA ALA A 290 8.84 -16.47 11.55
C ALA A 290 8.28 -16.86 12.92
N VAL A 291 7.48 -15.95 13.48
CA VAL A 291 6.72 -16.16 14.72
C VAL A 291 5.55 -17.09 14.44
N CYS A 292 5.43 -18.15 15.24
CA CYS A 292 4.28 -19.06 15.21
C CYS A 292 3.20 -18.58 16.18
N MET A 293 1.95 -18.56 15.72
CA MET A 293 0.83 -18.10 16.52
C MET A 293 -0.38 -19.00 16.34
N VAL A 294 -1.21 -19.12 17.37
CA VAL A 294 -2.45 -19.91 17.38
C VAL A 294 -3.62 -19.08 17.87
N LYS A 295 -4.81 -19.38 17.34
CA LYS A 295 -6.09 -18.90 17.87
C LYS A 295 -7.06 -20.08 17.95
N HIS A 296 -7.63 -20.29 19.13
CA HIS A 296 -8.70 -21.25 19.32
C HIS A 296 -10.04 -20.62 18.94
N LEU A 297 -10.84 -21.37 18.19
CA LEU A 297 -12.17 -20.96 17.75
C LEU A 297 -13.22 -21.51 18.74
N PRO A 298 -14.30 -20.76 19.00
CA PRO A 298 -15.41 -21.24 19.80
C PRO A 298 -16.05 -22.46 19.14
N ARG A 299 -16.55 -23.39 19.96
CA ARG A 299 -17.33 -24.55 19.51
C ARG A 299 -18.78 -24.16 19.26
#